data_AF-A0A166G9K1-F1
#
_entry.id   AF-A0A166G9K1-F1
#
_cell.length_a   1.000
_cell.length_b   1.000
_cell.length_c   1.000
_cell.angle_alpha   90.00
_cell.angle_beta   90.00
_cell.angle_gamma   90.00
#
_symmetry.space_group_name_H-M   'P 1'
#
loop_
_entity.id
_entity.type
_entity.pdbx_description
1 polymer ?
#
loop_
_entity_poly.entity_id
_entity_poly.type
_entity_poly.pdbx_seq_one_letter_code
_entity_poly.pdbx_strand_id
1 'polypeptide(L)'
;MKKHFFLFVTGMLLGGVVISGGTTVRSRADSRVSLGTDLMPSTALLHQSSQYYLANRAVLTKQYNLVGQVSRFNNDHLAVYVPSARLKPLVQTAMTTWNRALGQEVFSLGNATDHALTVTTKPSQAWDGLITGQIVYLNSTHLREASYVDQVANTPVTRKLKADYLVQKTLYEHATGTVKQAAYTKGTHYFHDLLAIQKQAAPAYTAFWAGILTHEFGHALGLDHTPYLTDIMYAPASNESVSSSVAGKYPWTGPKDPNDTQRQSPSVSLRDVRRAELSQRLGYW
;
A
#
# COMPACT_ATOMS: atom_id res chain seq x y z
N MET A 1 0.61 -34.25 -71.75
CA MET A 1 1.86 -34.81 -72.33
C MET A 1 2.95 -34.74 -71.27
N LYS A 2 3.65 -35.86 -71.08
CA LYS A 2 4.68 -36.12 -70.07
C LYS A 2 5.90 -35.20 -70.26
N LYS A 3 6.49 -34.72 -69.16
CA LYS A 3 7.96 -34.67 -68.96
C LYS A 3 8.28 -34.89 -67.49
N HIS A 4 8.99 -35.98 -67.20
CA HIS A 4 9.78 -36.16 -65.99
C HIS A 4 11.19 -35.60 -66.24
N PHE A 5 11.79 -34.99 -65.23
CA PHE A 5 13.25 -34.99 -65.06
C PHE A 5 13.60 -35.01 -63.57
N PHE A 6 14.47 -35.94 -63.21
CA PHE A 6 15.10 -36.12 -61.90
C PHE A 6 16.31 -35.18 -61.79
N LEU A 7 16.59 -34.60 -60.61
CA LEU A 7 17.93 -34.62 -60.01
C LEU A 7 17.90 -34.16 -58.54
N PHE A 8 18.87 -34.66 -57.78
CA PHE A 8 19.00 -34.70 -56.33
C PHE A 8 20.21 -33.84 -55.88
N VAL A 9 20.17 -33.33 -54.64
CA VAL A 9 21.25 -32.73 -53.80
C VAL A 9 21.85 -31.40 -54.32
N THR A 10 21.91 -30.28 -53.59
CA THR A 10 22.73 -30.08 -52.37
C THR A 10 22.42 -28.72 -51.72
N GLY A 11 22.28 -28.70 -50.39
CA GLY A 11 22.83 -27.67 -49.50
C GLY A 11 22.20 -26.27 -49.47
N MET A 12 21.45 -25.96 -48.42
CA MET A 12 21.95 -25.07 -47.35
C MET A 12 20.94 -25.05 -46.20
N LEU A 13 21.38 -25.52 -45.02
CA LEU A 13 20.75 -25.17 -43.75
C LEU A 13 20.88 -23.65 -43.56
N LEU A 14 19.74 -22.96 -43.54
CA LEU A 14 19.58 -21.75 -42.75
C LEU A 14 18.67 -22.12 -41.59
N GLY A 15 19.31 -22.55 -40.50
CA GLY A 15 18.66 -22.77 -39.22
C GLY A 15 18.09 -21.44 -38.73
N GLY A 16 16.79 -21.24 -38.93
CA GLY A 16 16.02 -20.24 -38.20
C GLY A 16 16.00 -20.64 -36.74
N VAL A 17 16.87 -20.04 -35.94
CA VAL A 17 16.74 -20.04 -34.48
C VAL A 17 15.49 -19.24 -34.16
N VAL A 18 14.38 -19.93 -33.92
CA VAL A 18 13.24 -19.36 -33.21
C VAL A 18 13.67 -19.25 -31.75
N ILE A 19 14.11 -18.05 -31.34
CA ILE A 19 14.42 -17.77 -29.93
C ILE A 19 13.09 -17.77 -29.16
N SER A 20 12.78 -18.89 -28.51
CA SER A 20 11.72 -19.00 -27.50
C SER A 20 12.15 -18.28 -26.21
N GLY A 21 12.18 -16.94 -26.22
CA GLY A 21 12.62 -16.12 -25.09
C GLY A 21 11.57 -15.90 -23.99
N GLY A 22 10.29 -16.15 -24.27
CA GLY A 22 9.18 -15.80 -23.35
C GLY A 22 8.98 -16.76 -22.17
N THR A 23 9.23 -18.05 -22.36
CA THR A 23 8.99 -19.09 -21.33
C THR A 23 10.07 -19.11 -20.24
N THR A 24 11.31 -18.75 -20.58
CA THR A 24 12.46 -18.81 -19.66
C THR A 24 12.55 -17.61 -18.72
N VAL A 25 12.12 -16.42 -19.16
CA VAL A 25 12.17 -15.20 -18.34
C VAL A 25 11.05 -15.20 -17.29
N ARG A 26 9.83 -15.57 -17.69
CA ARG A 26 8.67 -15.67 -16.79
C ARG A 26 8.86 -16.75 -15.71
N SER A 27 9.35 -17.94 -16.10
CA SER A 27 9.66 -19.01 -15.13
C SER A 27 10.75 -18.62 -14.13
N ARG A 28 11.76 -17.84 -14.55
CA ARG A 28 12.78 -17.28 -13.64
C ARG A 28 12.19 -16.24 -12.68
N ALA A 29 11.25 -15.41 -13.13
CA ALA A 29 10.54 -14.48 -12.26
C ALA A 29 9.66 -15.20 -11.23
N ASP A 30 8.88 -16.18 -11.66
CA ASP A 30 8.03 -16.99 -10.79
C ASP A 30 8.86 -17.71 -9.70
N SER A 31 10.02 -18.28 -10.08
CA SER A 31 10.96 -18.90 -9.13
C SER A 31 11.58 -17.92 -8.14
N ARG A 32 11.83 -16.66 -8.51
CA ARG A 32 12.37 -15.66 -7.56
C ARG A 32 11.31 -15.05 -6.67
N VAL A 33 10.07 -14.97 -7.15
CA VAL A 33 8.90 -14.56 -6.36
C VAL A 33 8.59 -15.61 -5.28
N SER A 34 8.74 -16.90 -5.58
CA SER A 34 8.48 -17.97 -4.60
C SER A 34 9.51 -18.07 -3.47
N LEU A 35 10.71 -17.47 -3.63
CA LEU A 35 11.76 -17.43 -2.60
C LEU A 35 11.54 -16.33 -1.55
N GLY A 36 10.63 -15.38 -1.80
CA GLY A 36 10.30 -14.31 -0.85
C GLY A 36 9.16 -14.70 0.08
N THR A 37 9.08 -14.05 1.25
CA THR A 37 7.83 -14.00 2.01
C THR A 37 6.79 -13.21 1.20
N ASP A 38 5.51 -13.50 1.41
CA ASP A 38 4.44 -12.87 0.65
C ASP A 38 4.51 -11.34 0.68
N LEU A 39 4.41 -10.75 -0.52
CA LEU A 39 4.59 -9.33 -0.81
C LEU A 39 5.94 -8.73 -0.33
N MET A 40 6.93 -9.54 0.07
CA MET A 40 8.25 -9.08 0.51
C MET A 40 9.33 -9.51 -0.49
N PRO A 41 9.80 -8.62 -1.38
CA PRO A 41 10.88 -8.92 -2.31
C PRO A 41 12.12 -9.48 -1.60
N SER A 42 12.63 -10.61 -2.10
CA SER A 42 13.86 -11.20 -1.55
C SER A 42 15.10 -10.38 -1.96
N THR A 43 16.16 -10.45 -1.16
CA THR A 43 17.45 -9.83 -1.52
C THR A 43 17.96 -10.30 -2.89
N ALA A 44 17.76 -11.57 -3.22
CA ALA A 44 18.13 -12.11 -4.53
C ALA A 44 17.36 -11.45 -5.68
N LEU A 45 16.08 -11.13 -5.49
CA LEU A 45 15.28 -10.40 -6.46
C LEU A 45 15.72 -8.93 -6.59
N LEU A 46 16.17 -8.30 -5.51
CA LEU A 46 16.60 -6.89 -5.47
C LEU A 46 18.00 -6.63 -6.04
N HIS A 47 18.75 -7.70 -6.32
CA HIS A 47 20.08 -7.66 -6.96
C HIS A 47 20.05 -8.20 -8.40
N GLN A 48 18.92 -8.09 -9.10
CA GLN A 48 18.85 -8.45 -10.53
C GLN A 48 19.32 -7.28 -11.41
N SER A 49 19.62 -7.58 -12.68
CA SER A 49 20.03 -6.56 -13.65
C SER A 49 18.86 -5.64 -14.07
N SER A 50 19.16 -4.44 -14.55
CA SER A 50 18.16 -3.52 -15.10
C SER A 50 17.34 -4.14 -16.24
N GLN A 51 17.96 -4.96 -17.10
CA GLN A 51 17.25 -5.69 -18.16
C GLN A 51 16.23 -6.68 -17.60
N TYR A 52 16.53 -7.34 -16.49
CA TYR A 52 15.57 -8.22 -15.82
C TYR A 52 14.35 -7.45 -15.31
N TYR A 53 14.57 -6.29 -14.69
CA TYR A 53 13.47 -5.43 -14.21
C TYR A 53 12.60 -4.92 -15.36
N LEU A 54 13.21 -4.45 -16.45
CA LEU A 54 12.50 -4.04 -17.66
C LEU A 54 11.65 -5.19 -18.23
N ALA A 55 12.22 -6.38 -18.37
CA ALA A 55 11.53 -7.55 -18.93
C ALA A 55 10.39 -8.08 -18.04
N ASN A 56 10.47 -7.89 -16.72
CA ASN A 56 9.53 -8.44 -15.75
C ASN A 56 8.66 -7.38 -15.06
N ARG A 57 8.68 -6.13 -15.52
CA ARG A 57 8.04 -4.99 -14.85
C ARG A 57 6.59 -5.23 -14.49
N ALA A 58 5.77 -5.67 -15.45
CA ALA A 58 4.35 -5.93 -15.23
C ALA A 58 4.11 -7.07 -14.20
N VAL A 59 4.90 -8.14 -14.28
CA VAL A 59 4.79 -9.28 -13.35
C VAL A 59 5.16 -8.85 -11.94
N LEU A 60 6.29 -8.17 -11.77
CA LEU A 60 6.77 -7.72 -10.46
C LEU A 60 5.83 -6.67 -9.84
N THR A 61 5.29 -5.77 -10.65
CA THR A 61 4.28 -4.79 -10.22
C THR A 61 3.07 -5.48 -9.61
N LYS A 62 2.53 -6.48 -10.32
CA LYS A 62 1.39 -7.24 -9.82
C LYS A 62 1.75 -8.06 -8.58
N GLN A 63 2.86 -8.80 -8.61
CA GLN A 63 3.25 -9.75 -7.54
C GLN A 63 3.61 -9.06 -6.22
N TYR A 64 3.95 -7.79 -6.23
CA TYR A 64 4.32 -7.03 -5.03
C TYR A 64 3.38 -5.86 -4.75
N ASN A 65 2.19 -5.87 -5.36
CA ASN A 65 1.16 -4.84 -5.20
C ASN A 65 1.74 -3.43 -5.41
N LEU A 66 2.34 -3.15 -6.56
CA LEU A 66 2.84 -1.81 -6.88
C LEU A 66 1.85 -1.11 -7.80
N VAL A 67 1.72 0.22 -7.67
CA VAL A 67 0.83 1.05 -8.50
C VAL A 67 1.54 1.73 -9.67
N GLY A 68 2.87 1.61 -9.72
CA GLY A 68 3.68 2.30 -10.71
C GLY A 68 4.03 3.72 -10.29
N GLN A 69 4.25 4.60 -11.26
CA GLN A 69 4.67 5.97 -11.01
C GLN A 69 3.46 6.85 -10.63
N VAL A 70 3.38 7.23 -9.35
CA VAL A 70 2.35 8.15 -8.83
C VAL A 70 2.84 9.59 -8.82
N SER A 71 4.11 9.80 -8.47
CA SER A 71 4.75 11.12 -8.40
C SER A 71 5.98 11.17 -9.29
N ARG A 72 6.41 12.39 -9.64
CA ARG A 72 7.57 12.61 -10.52
C ARG A 72 8.82 12.79 -9.67
N PHE A 73 9.63 11.74 -9.61
CA PHE A 73 10.96 11.79 -9.01
C PHE A 73 11.97 12.27 -10.05
N ASN A 74 13.01 12.94 -9.57
CA ASN A 74 14.17 13.32 -10.35
C ASN A 74 15.41 12.71 -9.71
N ASN A 75 16.02 11.72 -10.37
CA ASN A 75 17.15 10.95 -9.84
C ASN A 75 16.87 10.39 -8.44
N ASP A 76 15.77 9.66 -8.28
CA ASP A 76 15.35 9.01 -7.04
C ASP A 76 15.03 9.96 -5.88
N HIS A 77 14.89 11.26 -6.17
CA HIS A 77 14.60 12.31 -5.21
C HIS A 77 13.31 13.09 -5.56
N LEU A 78 12.55 13.45 -4.53
CA LEU A 78 11.32 14.24 -4.62
C LEU A 78 11.31 15.38 -3.61
N ALA A 79 11.14 16.61 -4.10
CA ALA A 79 10.97 17.79 -3.26
C ALA A 79 9.48 18.00 -2.90
N VAL A 80 9.19 18.18 -1.61
CA VAL A 80 7.85 18.31 -1.05
C VAL A 80 7.57 19.74 -0.61
N TYR A 81 6.57 20.38 -1.21
CA TYR A 81 6.09 21.69 -0.77
C TYR A 81 4.98 21.54 0.27
N VAL A 82 5.12 22.27 1.39
CA VAL A 82 4.15 22.29 2.49
C VAL A 82 3.78 23.73 2.81
N PRO A 83 2.68 24.28 2.24
CA PRO A 83 2.27 25.66 2.50
C PRO A 83 1.95 25.93 3.98
N SER A 84 1.44 24.91 4.69
CA SER A 84 1.02 25.04 6.09
C SER A 84 2.17 24.77 7.05
N ALA A 85 2.57 25.78 7.81
CA ALA A 85 3.56 25.62 8.88
C ALA A 85 3.15 24.59 9.95
N ARG A 86 1.84 24.41 10.18
CA ARG A 86 1.32 23.41 11.13
C ARG A 86 1.52 21.97 10.65
N LEU A 87 1.53 21.73 9.34
CA LEU A 87 1.74 20.40 8.77
C LEU A 87 3.22 20.04 8.67
N LYS A 88 4.09 21.06 8.56
CA LYS A 88 5.52 20.88 8.27
C LYS A 88 6.22 19.86 9.21
N PRO A 89 6.03 19.87 10.54
CA PRO A 89 6.66 18.86 11.41
C PRO A 89 6.18 17.43 11.15
N LEU A 90 4.90 17.24 10.81
CA LEU A 90 4.32 15.93 10.50
C LEU A 90 4.90 15.40 9.17
N VAL A 91 5.00 16.28 8.17
CA VAL A 91 5.60 15.97 6.87
C VAL A 91 7.08 15.62 7.01
N GLN A 92 7.85 16.40 7.77
CA GLN A 92 9.27 16.10 8.03
C GLN A 92 9.45 14.75 8.73
N THR A 93 8.56 14.39 9.65
CA THR A 93 8.58 13.07 10.30
C THR A 93 8.36 11.94 9.29
N ALA A 94 7.37 12.07 8.40
CA ALA A 94 7.10 11.09 7.35
C ALA A 94 8.27 10.96 6.36
N MET A 95 8.85 12.07 5.89
CA MET A 95 10.04 12.06 5.02
C MET A 95 11.22 11.37 5.69
N THR A 96 11.51 11.75 6.95
CA THR A 96 12.61 11.17 7.73
C THR A 96 12.44 9.67 7.91
N THR A 97 11.21 9.20 8.10
CA THR A 97 10.89 7.77 8.24
C THR A 97 11.31 7.00 6.99
N TRP A 98 10.88 7.45 5.81
CA TRP A 98 11.25 6.81 4.55
C TRP A 98 12.73 6.96 4.21
N ASN A 99 13.30 8.16 4.34
CA ASN A 99 14.71 8.40 4.06
C ASN A 99 15.61 7.52 4.92
N ARG A 100 15.31 7.41 6.22
CA ARG A 100 16.06 6.53 7.14
C ARG A 100 15.91 5.07 6.76
N ALA A 101 14.69 4.63 6.43
CA ALA A 101 14.42 3.23 6.12
C ALA A 101 15.06 2.77 4.79
N LEU A 102 15.17 3.69 3.82
CA LEU A 102 15.79 3.44 2.51
C LEU A 102 17.29 3.75 2.48
N GLY A 103 17.82 4.40 3.54
CA GLY A 103 19.24 4.72 3.66
C GLY A 103 19.72 5.83 2.72
N GLN A 104 18.81 6.64 2.16
CA GLN A 104 19.11 7.74 1.25
C GLN A 104 18.08 8.87 1.38
N GLU A 105 18.42 10.08 0.95
CA GLU A 105 17.48 11.21 0.94
C GLU A 105 16.55 11.11 -0.28
N VAL A 106 15.42 10.42 -0.10
CA VAL A 106 14.39 10.24 -1.14
C VAL A 106 13.43 11.43 -1.18
N PHE A 107 13.16 12.02 -0.02
CA PHE A 107 12.30 13.18 0.12
C PHE A 107 13.03 14.34 0.81
N SER A 108 12.83 15.55 0.32
CA SER A 108 13.28 16.78 0.99
C SER A 108 12.20 17.85 0.97
N LEU A 109 12.39 18.92 1.74
CA LEU A 109 11.52 20.09 1.65
C LEU A 109 11.83 20.88 0.38
N GLY A 110 10.81 21.06 -0.45
CA GLY A 110 10.80 22.02 -1.54
C GLY A 110 10.20 23.37 -1.15
N ASN A 111 9.93 24.19 -2.16
CA ASN A 111 9.25 25.46 -2.02
C ASN A 111 8.14 25.61 -3.08
N ALA A 112 7.40 26.73 -3.06
CA ALA A 112 6.26 26.94 -3.94
C ALA A 112 6.59 26.83 -5.45
N THR A 113 7.83 27.11 -5.85
CA THR A 113 8.28 27.10 -7.25
C THR A 113 9.14 25.89 -7.61
N ASP A 114 9.73 25.21 -6.63
CA ASP A 114 10.61 24.06 -6.80
C ASP A 114 10.14 22.92 -5.88
N HIS A 115 9.25 22.10 -6.41
CA HIS A 115 8.73 20.89 -5.78
C HIS A 115 8.10 19.96 -6.83
N ALA A 116 7.91 18.70 -6.46
CA ALA A 116 7.20 17.71 -7.28
C ALA A 116 5.98 17.08 -6.57
N LEU A 117 5.81 17.35 -5.27
CA LEU A 117 4.65 16.97 -4.47
C LEU A 117 4.23 18.13 -3.57
N THR A 118 2.94 18.38 -3.43
CA THR A 118 2.38 19.32 -2.45
C THR A 118 1.64 18.56 -1.35
N VAL A 119 1.84 18.92 -0.08
CA VAL A 119 1.03 18.43 1.04
C VAL A 119 0.12 19.54 1.55
N THR A 120 -1.18 19.29 1.57
CA THR A 120 -2.20 20.24 2.03
C THR A 120 -3.37 19.52 2.70
N THR A 121 -4.47 20.21 2.99
CA THR A 121 -5.66 19.62 3.62
C THR A 121 -6.91 19.81 2.77
N LYS A 122 -7.85 18.88 2.88
CA LYS A 122 -9.20 18.99 2.30
C LYS A 122 -10.20 18.27 3.23
N PRO A 123 -11.42 18.77 3.42
CA PRO A 123 -12.43 18.04 4.20
C PRO A 123 -12.83 16.75 3.50
N SER A 124 -13.03 15.69 4.27
CA SER A 124 -13.52 14.40 3.79
C SER A 124 -14.33 13.70 4.88
N GLN A 125 -15.23 12.82 4.46
CA GLN A 125 -15.91 11.85 5.33
C GLN A 125 -15.40 10.42 5.07
N ALA A 126 -14.56 10.23 4.06
CA ALA A 126 -14.19 8.91 3.55
C ALA A 126 -12.74 8.49 3.87
N TRP A 127 -11.86 9.44 4.13
CA TRP A 127 -10.42 9.16 4.26
C TRP A 127 -9.73 10.13 5.21
N ASP A 128 -8.61 9.71 5.78
CA ASP A 128 -7.73 10.54 6.63
C ASP A 128 -6.56 11.13 5.84
N GLY A 129 -6.03 10.36 4.90
CA GLY A 129 -5.06 10.76 3.90
C GLY A 129 -5.54 10.40 2.50
N LEU A 130 -5.13 11.16 1.50
CA LEU A 130 -5.37 10.85 0.10
C LEU A 130 -4.27 11.45 -0.77
N ILE A 131 -3.53 10.62 -1.49
CA ILE A 131 -2.71 11.04 -2.61
C ILE A 131 -3.52 11.07 -3.91
N THR A 132 -3.38 12.13 -4.70
CA THR A 132 -3.95 12.24 -6.05
C THR A 132 -2.95 12.96 -6.95
N GLY A 133 -2.23 12.17 -7.75
CA GLY A 133 -1.15 12.68 -8.59
C GLY A 133 -0.04 13.32 -7.74
N GLN A 134 0.13 14.63 -7.87
CA GLN A 134 1.19 15.39 -7.21
C GLN A 134 0.73 16.10 -5.92
N ILE A 135 -0.42 15.72 -5.36
CA ILE A 135 -0.94 16.32 -4.13
C ILE A 135 -1.29 15.23 -3.13
N VAL A 136 -0.84 15.41 -1.88
CA VAL A 136 -1.29 14.67 -0.71
C VAL A 136 -2.23 15.58 0.09
N TYR A 137 -3.43 15.09 0.37
CA TYR A 137 -4.40 15.73 1.25
C TYR A 137 -4.46 15.01 2.59
N LEU A 138 -4.43 15.77 3.69
CA LEU A 138 -4.93 15.31 4.98
C LEU A 138 -6.35 15.79 5.23
N ASN A 139 -7.13 14.99 5.94
CA ASN A 139 -8.51 15.33 6.24
C ASN A 139 -8.58 16.51 7.20
N SER A 140 -9.00 17.66 6.68
CA SER A 140 -9.04 18.90 7.47
C SER A 140 -10.05 18.86 8.63
N THR A 141 -11.10 18.04 8.53
CA THR A 141 -12.14 17.93 9.57
C THR A 141 -11.59 17.18 10.77
N HIS A 142 -11.11 15.96 10.56
CA HIS A 142 -10.50 15.13 11.60
C HIS A 142 -9.25 15.78 12.20
N LEU A 143 -8.42 16.45 11.39
CA LEU A 143 -7.22 17.15 11.86
C LEU A 143 -7.54 18.29 12.85
N ARG A 144 -8.73 18.91 12.79
CA ARG A 144 -9.13 19.95 13.76
C ARG A 144 -9.69 19.37 15.05
N GLU A 145 -10.08 18.10 15.06
CA GLU A 145 -10.69 17.42 16.19
C GLU A 145 -9.64 16.58 16.92
N ALA A 146 -9.02 17.14 17.96
CA ALA A 146 -7.93 16.45 18.67
C ALA A 146 -8.36 15.07 19.23
N SER A 147 -9.63 14.91 19.62
CA SER A 147 -10.20 13.64 20.11
C SER A 147 -10.54 12.64 19.01
N TYR A 148 -10.34 12.97 17.74
CA TYR A 148 -10.55 12.04 16.63
C TYR A 148 -9.69 10.78 16.80
N VAL A 149 -8.42 10.97 17.19
CA VAL A 149 -7.45 9.87 17.35
C VAL A 149 -7.79 8.92 18.50
N ASP A 150 -8.67 9.31 19.42
CA ASP A 150 -9.16 8.43 20.49
C ASP A 150 -10.02 7.28 19.95
N GLN A 151 -10.46 7.36 18.69
CA GLN A 151 -11.42 6.42 18.08
C GLN A 151 -10.83 5.61 16.91
N VAL A 152 -9.54 5.76 16.63
CA VAL A 152 -8.92 5.14 15.44
C VAL A 152 -8.16 3.86 15.73
N ALA A 153 -7.90 3.54 17.00
CA ALA A 153 -7.06 2.40 17.36
C ALA A 153 -7.62 1.07 16.83
N ASN A 154 -6.79 0.36 16.07
CA ASN A 154 -7.15 -0.91 15.44
C ASN A 154 -6.29 -2.06 15.98
N THR A 155 -6.77 -2.69 17.05
CA THR A 155 -6.14 -3.82 17.75
C THR A 155 -7.00 -5.07 17.59
N PRO A 156 -6.50 -6.28 17.92
CA PRO A 156 -7.32 -7.48 17.94
C PRO A 156 -8.57 -7.33 18.81
N VAL A 157 -8.44 -6.67 19.97
CA VAL A 157 -9.55 -6.44 20.91
C VAL A 157 -10.59 -5.49 20.32
N THR A 158 -10.17 -4.35 19.76
CA THR A 158 -11.13 -3.39 19.18
C THR A 158 -11.84 -3.97 17.96
N ARG A 159 -11.15 -4.79 17.14
CA ARG A 159 -11.80 -5.52 16.04
C ARG A 159 -12.83 -6.53 16.53
N LYS A 160 -12.52 -7.28 17.60
CA LYS A 160 -13.47 -8.24 18.19
C LYS A 160 -14.72 -7.53 18.72
N LEU A 161 -14.54 -6.45 19.48
CA LEU A 161 -15.65 -5.64 20.00
C LEU A 161 -16.49 -5.03 18.86
N LYS A 162 -15.84 -4.52 17.81
CA LYS A 162 -16.54 -4.03 16.61
C LYS A 162 -17.34 -5.13 15.93
N ALA A 163 -16.79 -6.33 15.78
CA ALA A 163 -17.50 -7.47 15.21
C ALA A 163 -18.72 -7.85 16.06
N ASP A 164 -18.56 -7.94 17.38
CA ASP A 164 -19.66 -8.25 18.32
C ASP A 164 -20.76 -7.18 18.28
N TYR A 165 -20.37 -5.90 18.25
CA TYR A 165 -21.29 -4.79 18.06
C TYR A 165 -22.07 -4.91 16.75
N LEU A 166 -21.40 -5.17 15.62
CA LEU A 166 -22.05 -5.30 14.32
C LEU A 166 -23.05 -6.47 14.29
N VAL A 167 -22.72 -7.61 14.92
CA VAL A 167 -23.67 -8.72 15.09
C VAL A 167 -24.92 -8.27 15.86
N GLN A 168 -24.77 -7.53 16.96
CA GLN A 168 -25.93 -7.02 17.71
C GLN A 168 -26.72 -5.96 16.94
N LYS A 169 -26.04 -5.10 16.16
CA LYS A 169 -26.67 -4.10 15.30
C LYS A 169 -27.58 -4.76 14.26
N THR A 170 -27.08 -5.78 13.56
CA THR A 170 -27.88 -6.56 12.61
C THR A 170 -29.07 -7.25 13.30
N LEU A 171 -28.88 -7.85 14.48
CA LEU A 171 -29.99 -8.42 15.24
C LEU A 171 -31.04 -7.37 15.63
N TYR A 172 -30.62 -6.21 16.09
CA TYR A 172 -31.51 -5.10 16.45
C TYR A 172 -32.35 -4.61 15.26
N GLU A 173 -31.76 -4.57 14.05
CA GLU A 173 -32.42 -4.14 12.82
C GLU A 173 -33.53 -5.11 12.37
N HIS A 174 -33.40 -6.41 12.67
CA HIS A 174 -34.34 -7.44 12.20
C HIS A 174 -35.25 -8.03 13.30
N ALA A 175 -34.87 -7.94 14.57
CA ALA A 175 -35.63 -8.52 15.67
C ALA A 175 -36.80 -7.62 16.12
N THR A 176 -37.71 -8.22 16.88
CA THR A 176 -38.83 -7.52 17.55
C THR A 176 -38.89 -7.91 19.03
N GLY A 177 -39.70 -7.18 19.81
CA GLY A 177 -39.96 -7.49 21.21
C GLY A 177 -38.70 -7.57 22.08
N THR A 178 -38.65 -8.59 22.95
CA THR A 178 -37.57 -8.80 23.93
C THR A 178 -36.22 -9.06 23.28
N VAL A 179 -36.17 -9.70 22.12
CA VAL A 179 -34.93 -9.96 21.37
C VAL A 179 -34.33 -8.65 20.88
N LYS A 180 -35.16 -7.74 20.35
CA LYS A 180 -34.70 -6.39 19.93
C LYS A 180 -34.12 -5.61 21.10
N GLN A 181 -34.79 -5.63 22.25
CA GLN A 181 -34.33 -4.94 23.46
C GLN A 181 -32.99 -5.51 23.97
N ALA A 182 -32.85 -6.84 23.96
CA ALA A 182 -31.61 -7.51 24.35
C ALA A 182 -30.45 -7.16 23.38
N ALA A 183 -30.71 -7.15 22.07
CA ALA A 183 -29.73 -6.76 21.06
C ALA A 183 -29.28 -5.30 21.23
N TYR A 184 -30.21 -4.37 21.48
CA TYR A 184 -29.88 -2.97 21.76
C TYR A 184 -28.98 -2.84 23.00
N THR A 185 -29.33 -3.52 24.09
CA THR A 185 -28.58 -3.47 25.35
C THR A 185 -27.15 -4.01 25.17
N LYS A 186 -27.00 -5.18 24.53
CA LYS A 186 -25.68 -5.77 24.25
C LYS A 186 -24.87 -4.94 23.26
N GLY A 187 -25.51 -4.44 22.20
CA GLY A 187 -24.85 -3.58 21.21
C GLY A 187 -24.32 -2.29 21.84
N THR A 188 -25.10 -1.67 22.71
CA THR A 188 -24.69 -0.47 23.46
C THR A 188 -23.49 -0.78 24.37
N HIS A 189 -23.51 -1.90 25.08
CA HIS A 189 -22.38 -2.34 25.90
C HIS A 189 -21.10 -2.54 25.08
N TYR A 190 -21.16 -3.31 23.99
CA TYR A 190 -19.99 -3.52 23.11
C TYR A 190 -19.48 -2.22 22.48
N PHE A 191 -20.37 -1.29 22.15
CA PHE A 191 -19.98 0.01 21.60
C PHE A 191 -19.27 0.89 22.64
N HIS A 192 -19.75 0.93 23.89
CA HIS A 192 -19.08 1.66 24.96
C HIS A 192 -17.71 1.06 25.28
N ASP A 193 -17.61 -0.27 25.37
CA ASP A 193 -16.35 -0.96 25.60
C ASP A 193 -15.38 -0.70 24.43
N LEU A 194 -15.88 -0.73 23.18
CA LEU A 194 -15.08 -0.39 22.00
C LEU A 194 -14.48 1.01 22.13
N LEU A 195 -15.28 2.03 22.43
CA LEU A 195 -14.79 3.40 22.57
C LEU A 195 -13.76 3.54 23.71
N ALA A 196 -14.00 2.87 24.84
CA ALA A 196 -13.09 2.90 25.98
C ALA A 196 -11.72 2.26 25.63
N ILE A 197 -11.73 1.09 25.00
CA ILE A 197 -10.51 0.38 24.60
C ILE A 197 -9.80 1.11 23.46
N GLN A 198 -10.52 1.70 22.51
CA GLN A 198 -9.92 2.51 21.46
C GLN A 198 -9.17 3.71 22.05
N LYS A 199 -9.79 4.41 22.99
CA LYS A 199 -9.18 5.56 23.66
C LYS A 199 -7.94 5.15 24.45
N GLN A 200 -7.99 4.01 25.14
CA GLN A 200 -6.83 3.49 25.88
C GLN A 200 -5.65 3.13 24.96
N ALA A 201 -5.95 2.58 23.78
CA ALA A 201 -4.95 2.18 22.79
C ALA A 201 -4.64 3.27 21.75
N ALA A 202 -5.14 4.49 21.95
CA ALA A 202 -5.06 5.56 20.97
C ALA A 202 -3.60 5.95 20.69
N PRO A 203 -3.22 6.10 19.41
CA PRO A 203 -1.93 6.68 19.08
C PRO A 203 -1.88 8.16 19.50
N ALA A 204 -0.68 8.64 19.83
CA ALA A 204 -0.48 10.08 20.00
C ALA A 204 -0.87 10.82 18.71
N TYR A 205 -1.51 11.98 18.84
CA TYR A 205 -1.99 12.78 17.71
C TYR A 205 -0.94 12.98 16.61
N THR A 206 0.28 13.37 16.99
CA THR A 206 1.38 13.58 16.05
C THR A 206 1.84 12.28 15.38
N ALA A 207 1.85 11.17 16.11
CA ALA A 207 2.20 9.86 15.57
C ALA A 207 1.14 9.38 14.57
N PHE A 208 -0.15 9.55 14.86
CA PHE A 208 -1.21 9.18 13.93
C PHE A 208 -1.09 9.93 12.61
N TRP A 209 -1.06 11.26 12.64
CA TRP A 209 -1.02 12.05 11.40
C TRP A 209 0.29 11.94 10.64
N ALA A 210 1.42 11.77 11.32
CA ALA A 210 2.68 11.44 10.65
C ALA A 210 2.64 10.02 10.04
N GLY A 211 1.95 9.07 10.68
CA GLY A 211 1.69 7.74 10.14
C GLY A 211 0.85 7.79 8.86
N ILE A 212 -0.23 8.57 8.84
CA ILE A 212 -1.03 8.82 7.62
C ILE A 212 -0.15 9.40 6.50
N LEU A 213 0.66 10.42 6.78
CA LEU A 213 1.59 10.95 5.77
C LEU A 213 2.64 9.94 5.32
N THR A 214 3.11 9.07 6.22
CA THR A 214 4.04 7.99 5.89
C THR A 214 3.39 7.00 4.93
N HIS A 215 2.12 6.67 5.12
CA HIS A 215 1.33 5.86 4.21
C HIS A 215 1.22 6.52 2.82
N GLU A 216 0.80 7.78 2.75
CA GLU A 216 0.66 8.50 1.48
C GLU A 216 1.99 8.66 0.73
N PHE A 217 3.10 8.79 1.45
CA PHE A 217 4.43 8.79 0.85
C PHE A 217 4.85 7.40 0.35
N GLY A 218 4.36 6.33 0.95
CA GLY A 218 4.50 4.99 0.38
C GLY A 218 3.84 4.89 -0.99
N HIS A 219 2.66 5.48 -1.18
CA HIS A 219 2.06 5.57 -2.51
C HIS A 219 2.88 6.43 -3.48
N ALA A 220 3.48 7.54 -3.03
CA ALA A 220 4.39 8.32 -3.86
C ALA A 220 5.58 7.47 -4.36
N LEU A 221 6.08 6.55 -3.52
CA LEU A 221 7.09 5.53 -3.85
C LEU A 221 6.54 4.36 -4.68
N GLY A 222 5.33 4.45 -5.23
CA GLY A 222 4.72 3.45 -6.10
C GLY A 222 4.20 2.20 -5.39
N LEU A 223 4.02 2.24 -4.07
CA LEU A 223 3.42 1.14 -3.32
C LEU A 223 1.89 1.19 -3.41
N ASP A 224 1.25 0.05 -3.58
CA ASP A 224 -0.17 -0.13 -3.29
C ASP A 224 -0.37 -0.71 -1.89
N HIS A 225 -1.61 -0.96 -1.51
CA HIS A 225 -1.96 -1.55 -0.23
C HIS A 225 -1.51 -3.01 -0.07
N THR A 226 -1.42 -3.43 1.20
CA THR A 226 -1.23 -4.81 1.63
C THR A 226 -2.35 -5.25 2.59
N PRO A 227 -2.59 -6.57 2.74
CA PRO A 227 -3.52 -7.09 3.73
C PRO A 227 -2.87 -7.29 5.12
N TYR A 228 -1.73 -6.65 5.42
CA TYR A 228 -1.03 -6.90 6.67
C TYR A 228 -1.07 -5.69 7.59
N LEU A 229 -1.72 -5.83 8.74
CA LEU A 229 -1.84 -4.81 9.79
C LEU A 229 -0.47 -4.29 10.24
N THR A 230 0.57 -5.12 10.16
CA THR A 230 1.93 -4.72 10.53
C THR A 230 2.61 -3.78 9.53
N ASP A 231 2.04 -3.56 8.35
CA ASP A 231 2.57 -2.66 7.33
C ASP A 231 1.95 -1.28 7.44
N ILE A 232 2.71 -0.23 7.11
CA ILE A 232 2.12 1.10 7.02
C ILE A 232 1.10 1.16 5.88
N MET A 233 1.29 0.35 4.83
CA MET A 233 0.43 0.26 3.65
C MET A 233 -0.80 -0.65 3.84
N TYR A 234 -1.19 -0.98 5.07
CA TYR A 234 -2.36 -1.83 5.32
C TYR A 234 -3.65 -1.22 4.73
N ALA A 235 -4.46 -2.07 4.08
CA ALA A 235 -5.88 -1.80 3.84
C ALA A 235 -6.74 -3.02 4.20
N PRO A 236 -7.97 -2.81 4.71
CA PRO A 236 -8.86 -3.91 5.12
C PRO A 236 -9.31 -4.80 3.96
N ALA A 237 -9.40 -4.26 2.75
CA ALA A 237 -9.77 -5.03 1.56
C ALA A 237 -9.07 -4.48 0.30
N SER A 238 -8.94 -5.33 -0.71
CA SER A 238 -8.37 -4.96 -2.02
C SER A 238 -9.32 -4.12 -2.88
N ASN A 239 -10.61 -4.09 -2.56
CA ASN A 239 -11.67 -3.54 -3.39
C ASN A 239 -12.68 -2.74 -2.55
N GLU A 240 -12.19 -1.83 -1.70
CA GLU A 240 -13.04 -0.94 -0.90
C GLU A 240 -13.06 0.50 -1.43
N SER A 241 -14.20 1.17 -1.23
CA SER A 241 -14.62 2.44 -1.83
C SER A 241 -13.80 3.69 -1.50
N VAL A 242 -12.82 3.57 -0.61
CA VAL A 242 -11.99 4.69 -0.13
C VAL A 242 -10.63 4.80 -0.82
N SER A 243 -10.25 3.79 -1.61
CA SER A 243 -9.07 3.81 -2.50
C SER A 243 -9.39 3.12 -3.83
N SER A 244 -8.60 3.37 -4.88
CA SER A 244 -8.71 2.57 -6.11
C SER A 244 -8.47 1.10 -5.80
N SER A 245 -9.22 0.20 -6.43
CA SER A 245 -9.02 -1.25 -6.26
C SER A 245 -7.56 -1.64 -6.49
N VAL A 246 -6.99 -2.40 -5.58
CA VAL A 246 -5.62 -2.90 -5.68
C VAL A 246 -5.57 -3.92 -6.82
N ALA A 247 -4.96 -3.54 -7.93
CA ALA A 247 -4.73 -4.43 -9.08
C ALA A 247 -3.50 -5.35 -8.83
N GLY A 248 -3.41 -5.89 -7.61
CA GLY A 248 -2.25 -6.60 -7.09
C GLY A 248 -2.28 -8.12 -7.31
N LYS A 249 -1.53 -8.81 -6.45
CA LYS A 249 -1.25 -10.26 -6.56
C LYS A 249 -2.52 -11.10 -6.43
N TYR A 250 -3.38 -10.77 -5.47
CA TYR A 250 -4.62 -11.46 -5.15
C TYR A 250 -5.61 -10.49 -4.48
N PRO A 251 -6.93 -10.76 -4.53
CA PRO A 251 -7.91 -10.01 -3.75
C PRO A 251 -7.89 -10.42 -2.27
N TRP A 252 -8.32 -9.53 -1.37
CA TRP A 252 -8.56 -9.81 0.04
C TRP A 252 -9.73 -8.99 0.60
N THR A 253 -10.36 -9.51 1.65
CA THR A 253 -11.48 -8.89 2.38
C THR A 253 -11.22 -8.77 3.89
N GLY A 254 -9.97 -9.01 4.30
CA GLY A 254 -9.54 -8.88 5.69
C GLY A 254 -8.02 -9.04 5.84
N PRO A 255 -7.51 -8.79 7.05
CA PRO A 255 -6.09 -8.89 7.33
C PRO A 255 -5.59 -10.34 7.30
N LYS A 256 -4.37 -10.54 6.79
CA LYS A 256 -3.65 -11.83 6.83
C LYS A 256 -2.99 -12.11 8.18
N ASP A 257 -2.87 -11.09 9.01
CA ASP A 257 -2.29 -11.10 10.35
C ASP A 257 -3.32 -10.57 11.39
N PRO A 258 -4.52 -11.17 11.49
CA PRO A 258 -5.65 -10.63 12.26
C PRO A 258 -5.41 -10.53 13.77
N ASN A 259 -4.30 -11.04 14.28
CA ASN A 259 -3.89 -10.97 15.68
C ASN A 259 -2.90 -9.83 15.96
N ASP A 260 -2.48 -9.06 14.95
CA ASP A 260 -1.59 -7.92 15.10
C ASP A 260 -2.35 -6.60 15.31
N THR A 261 -1.67 -5.61 15.88
CA THR A 261 -2.18 -4.24 15.95
C THR A 261 -1.79 -3.49 14.69
N GLN A 262 -2.72 -2.72 14.11
CA GLN A 262 -2.43 -1.91 12.92
C GLN A 262 -1.31 -0.92 13.20
N ARG A 263 -0.35 -0.82 12.27
CA ARG A 263 0.65 0.22 12.29
C ARG A 263 0.01 1.57 11.90
N GLN A 264 -0.24 2.41 12.90
CA GLN A 264 -0.82 3.76 12.74
C GLN A 264 0.17 4.86 13.18
N SER A 265 1.46 4.62 12.99
CA SER A 265 2.56 5.49 13.45
C SER A 265 3.63 5.62 12.36
N PRO A 266 4.49 6.66 12.38
CA PRO A 266 5.49 6.90 11.35
C PRO A 266 6.64 5.89 11.47
N SER A 267 6.37 4.68 11.01
CA SER A 267 7.30 3.57 10.91
C SER A 267 6.90 2.72 9.71
N VAL A 268 7.84 1.95 9.19
CA VAL A 268 7.63 1.09 8.02
C VAL A 268 8.10 -0.32 8.33
N SER A 269 7.41 -1.33 7.81
CA SER A 269 7.85 -2.72 7.95
C SER A 269 9.00 -3.02 6.97
N LEU A 270 9.70 -4.13 7.17
CA LEU A 270 10.68 -4.59 6.16
C LEU A 270 10.01 -4.89 4.82
N ARG A 271 8.73 -5.32 4.83
CA ARG A 271 7.96 -5.55 3.60
C ARG A 271 7.73 -4.23 2.86
N ASP A 272 7.35 -3.18 3.56
CA ASP A 272 7.19 -1.83 2.97
C ASP A 272 8.50 -1.36 2.32
N VAL A 273 9.62 -1.47 3.05
CA VAL A 273 10.95 -1.07 2.57
C VAL A 273 11.37 -1.87 1.33
N ARG A 274 11.28 -3.20 1.38
CA ARG A 274 11.69 -4.07 0.26
C ARG A 274 10.84 -3.83 -0.99
N ARG A 275 9.54 -3.54 -0.82
CA ARG A 275 8.66 -3.16 -1.94
C ARG A 275 9.04 -1.80 -2.51
N ALA A 276 9.41 -0.83 -1.65
CA ALA A 276 9.87 0.48 -2.12
C ALA A 276 11.18 0.36 -2.90
N GLU A 277 12.16 -0.40 -2.40
CA GLU A 277 13.40 -0.72 -3.13
C GLU A 277 13.12 -1.38 -4.48
N LEU A 278 12.18 -2.34 -4.54
CA LEU A 278 11.77 -2.94 -5.82
C LEU A 278 11.15 -1.90 -6.76
N SER A 279 10.32 -1.00 -6.22
CA SER A 279 9.68 0.08 -6.97
C SER A 279 10.72 1.04 -7.60
N GLN A 280 11.79 1.36 -6.88
CA GLN A 280 12.95 2.10 -7.40
C GLN A 280 13.61 1.34 -8.56
N ARG A 281 13.87 0.04 -8.39
CA ARG A 281 14.47 -0.82 -9.44
C ARG A 281 13.61 -0.94 -10.70
N LEU A 282 12.30 -0.73 -10.57
CA LEU A 282 11.35 -0.69 -11.68
C LEU A 282 11.18 0.71 -12.29
N GLY A 283 11.91 1.71 -11.79
CA GLY A 283 11.89 3.10 -12.24
C GLY A 283 10.55 3.78 -11.98
N TYR A 284 9.92 3.50 -10.84
CA TYR A 284 8.68 4.18 -10.42
C TYR A 284 8.92 5.41 -9.58
N TRP A 285 10.05 5.43 -8.89
CA TRP A 285 10.58 6.60 -8.20
C TRP A 285 12.10 6.57 -8.29
#